data_AF-A0A359MQK5-F1
#
_entry.id   AF-A0A359MQK5-F1
#
_cell.length_a   1.000
_cell.length_b   1.000
_cell.length_c   1.000
_cell.angle_alpha   90.00
_cell.angle_beta   90.00
_cell.angle_gamma   90.00
#
_symmetry.space_group_name_H-M   'P 1'
#
loop_
_entity.id
_entity.type
_entity.pdbx_description
1 polymer ?
#
loop_
_entity_poly.entity_id
_entity_poly.type
_entity_poly.pdbx_seq_one_letter_code
_entity_poly.pdbx_strand_id
1 'polypeptide(L)'
;MANKIIGNSLQNIPWQEKPEGYMEPVWRYSSNPIIDRHATKRSNSVFNSAVIPFEGKFAGVFRCDSKSISMDIFAGFSDDGIHWTINETPIQFEGADKEILKREYRYDPRVCYIEDRYYITWCNG
;
A
#
# COMPACT_ATOMS: atom_id res chain seq x y z
N MET A 1 -5.67 -19.57 20.92
CA MET A 1 -4.70 -19.49 19.79
C MET A 1 -3.49 -20.33 20.16
N ALA A 2 -3.06 -21.26 19.29
CA ALA A 2 -1.91 -22.14 19.57
C ALA A 2 -0.54 -21.48 19.31
N ASN A 3 -0.52 -20.35 18.60
CA ASN A 3 0.69 -19.59 18.27
C ASN A 3 0.61 -18.17 18.85
N LYS A 4 1.76 -17.60 19.23
CA LYS A 4 1.89 -16.23 19.76
C LYS A 4 2.47 -15.31 18.68
N ILE A 5 1.76 -14.23 18.37
CA ILE A 5 2.26 -13.17 17.50
C ILE A 5 3.00 -12.14 18.38
N ILE A 6 4.22 -11.77 17.98
CA ILE A 6 4.97 -10.68 18.61
C ILE A 6 4.83 -9.44 17.72
N GLY A 7 4.04 -8.48 18.15
CA GLY A 7 3.73 -7.27 17.39
C GLY A 7 2.69 -6.38 18.08
N ASN A 8 2.35 -5.27 17.45
CA ASN A 8 1.36 -4.33 17.97
C ASN A 8 -0.07 -4.84 17.77
N SER A 9 -0.97 -4.48 18.68
CA SER A 9 -2.40 -4.72 18.51
C SER A 9 -2.97 -3.87 17.37
N LEU A 10 -3.77 -4.47 16.50
CA LEU A 10 -4.47 -3.78 15.42
C LEU A 10 -5.97 -4.12 15.50
N GLN A 11 -6.67 -3.44 16.40
CA GLN A 11 -8.08 -3.74 16.70
C GLN A 11 -9.02 -3.36 15.55
N ASN A 12 -8.62 -2.39 14.72
CA ASN A 12 -9.35 -1.91 13.55
C ASN A 12 -8.87 -2.55 12.24
N ILE A 13 -8.26 -3.74 12.28
CA ILE A 13 -7.83 -4.44 11.06
C ILE A 13 -9.04 -4.67 10.12
N PRO A 14 -8.95 -4.35 8.82
CA PRO A 14 -10.02 -4.65 7.88
C PRO A 14 -10.24 -6.16 7.83
N TRP A 15 -11.47 -6.59 8.12
CA TRP A 15 -11.79 -7.99 8.33
C TRP A 15 -13.16 -8.37 7.78
N GLN A 16 -13.25 -9.58 7.24
CA GLN A 16 -14.49 -10.23 6.85
C GLN A 16 -14.40 -11.69 7.29
N GLU A 17 -15.43 -12.19 7.96
CA GLU A 17 -15.48 -13.59 8.39
C GLU A 17 -15.37 -14.56 7.22
N LYS A 18 -14.79 -15.73 7.51
CA LYS A 18 -14.65 -16.81 6.53
C LYS A 18 -16.04 -17.26 6.06
N PRO A 19 -16.29 -17.39 4.74
CA PRO A 19 -17.57 -17.89 4.25
C PRO A 19 -17.88 -19.28 4.79
N GLU A 20 -19.16 -19.54 5.04
CA GLU A 20 -19.63 -20.85 5.52
C GLU A 20 -19.19 -21.97 4.56
N GLY A 21 -18.66 -23.06 5.13
CA GLY A 21 -18.19 -24.21 4.35
C GLY A 21 -16.90 -23.97 3.53
N TYR A 22 -16.25 -22.81 3.63
CA TYR A 22 -15.00 -22.56 2.91
C TYR A 22 -13.85 -23.43 3.48
N MET A 23 -13.06 -24.07 2.62
CA MET A 23 -12.07 -25.05 3.07
C MET A 23 -10.66 -24.47 3.21
N GLU A 24 -10.31 -23.49 2.39
CA GLU A 24 -8.95 -22.95 2.33
C GLU A 24 -8.62 -22.06 3.55
N PRO A 25 -7.32 -21.91 3.89
CA PRO A 25 -6.88 -21.08 5.02
C PRO A 25 -6.99 -19.56 4.76
N VAL A 26 -7.09 -19.14 3.49
CA VAL A 26 -7.20 -17.73 3.07
C VAL A 26 -8.37 -17.58 2.11
N TRP A 27 -9.24 -16.61 2.35
CA TRP A 27 -10.37 -16.26 1.48
C TRP A 27 -10.23 -14.82 0.97
N ARG A 28 -10.91 -14.52 -0.14
CA ARG A 28 -10.92 -13.17 -0.73
C ARG A 28 -12.04 -12.35 -0.10
N TYR A 29 -11.78 -11.06 0.10
CA TYR A 29 -12.81 -10.08 0.39
C TYR A 29 -13.91 -10.11 -0.69
N SER A 30 -15.17 -10.14 -0.27
CA SER A 30 -16.32 -10.32 -1.16
C SER A 30 -16.54 -9.17 -2.14
N SER A 31 -16.04 -7.98 -1.81
CA SER A 31 -16.21 -6.76 -2.62
C SER A 31 -14.90 -6.30 -3.25
N ASN A 32 -14.04 -7.25 -3.65
CA ASN A 32 -12.86 -6.92 -4.45
C ASN A 32 -13.25 -6.36 -5.84
N PRO A 33 -12.44 -5.46 -6.42
CA PRO A 33 -11.21 -4.87 -5.86
C PRO A 33 -11.50 -3.71 -4.89
N ILE A 34 -10.61 -3.47 -3.93
CA ILE A 34 -10.73 -2.33 -2.98
C ILE A 34 -10.22 -0.99 -3.55
N ILE A 35 -9.41 -1.04 -4.60
CA ILE A 35 -8.93 0.14 -5.34
C ILE A 35 -9.14 -0.14 -6.82
N ASP A 36 -9.87 0.74 -7.51
CA ASP A 36 -10.10 0.64 -8.94
C ASP A 36 -8.85 1.06 -9.74
N ARG A 37 -8.70 0.56 -10.98
CA ARG A 37 -7.55 0.91 -11.83
C ARG A 37 -7.47 2.42 -12.11
N HIS A 38 -8.60 3.12 -12.13
CA HIS A 38 -8.72 4.56 -12.37
C HIS A 38 -8.94 5.36 -11.08
N ALA A 39 -8.50 4.85 -9.93
CA ALA A 39 -8.67 5.48 -8.62
C ALA A 39 -8.03 6.89 -8.49
N THR A 40 -7.11 7.27 -9.39
CA THR A 40 -6.55 8.62 -9.45
C THR A 40 -6.80 9.24 -10.82
N LYS A 41 -6.74 10.57 -10.93
CA LYS A 41 -6.92 11.28 -12.21
C LYS A 41 -5.95 10.84 -13.30
N ARG A 42 -4.78 10.31 -12.90
CA ARG A 42 -3.66 9.98 -13.79
C ARG A 42 -3.48 8.48 -14.01
N SER A 43 -4.09 7.62 -13.20
CA SER A 43 -3.81 6.19 -13.23
C SER A 43 -4.52 5.46 -14.38
N ASN A 44 -3.72 4.70 -15.12
CA ASN A 44 -4.17 3.55 -15.89
C ASN A 44 -4.41 2.34 -14.99
N SER A 45 -3.60 2.19 -13.94
CA SER A 45 -3.70 1.07 -13.01
C SER A 45 -3.06 1.39 -11.68
N VAL A 46 -3.62 0.83 -10.60
CA VAL A 46 -3.08 0.88 -9.24
C VAL A 46 -3.06 -0.54 -8.69
N PHE A 47 -1.88 -1.04 -8.35
CA PHE A 47 -1.67 -2.42 -7.88
C PHE A 47 -0.27 -2.53 -7.24
N ASN A 48 0.05 -3.67 -6.61
CA ASN A 48 1.34 -3.90 -5.95
C ASN A 48 1.73 -2.81 -4.93
N SER A 49 0.77 -2.41 -4.09
CA SER A 49 0.95 -1.38 -3.06
C SER A 49 1.44 -1.95 -1.72
N ALA A 50 1.97 -1.08 -0.88
CA ALA A 50 2.37 -1.37 0.50
C ALA A 50 1.48 -0.61 1.49
N VAL A 51 1.10 -1.24 2.60
CA VAL A 51 0.22 -0.66 3.63
C VAL A 51 0.79 -0.93 5.03
N ILE A 52 0.63 0.03 5.93
CA ILE A 52 1.04 -0.07 7.34
C ILE A 52 0.00 0.62 8.24
N PRO A 53 -0.22 0.15 9.49
CA PRO A 53 -0.88 0.95 10.50
C PRO A 53 -0.11 2.24 10.77
N PHE A 54 -0.82 3.37 10.78
CA PHE A 54 -0.24 4.69 10.94
C PHE A 54 -1.22 5.59 11.70
N GLU A 55 -0.79 6.15 12.84
CA GLU A 55 -1.59 7.10 13.64
C GLU A 55 -3.02 6.62 13.97
N GLY A 56 -3.16 5.34 14.35
CA GLY A 56 -4.46 4.72 14.67
C GLY A 56 -5.34 4.39 13.45
N LYS A 57 -4.86 4.70 12.24
CA LYS A 57 -5.48 4.44 10.94
C LYS A 57 -4.49 3.70 10.04
N PHE A 58 -4.55 3.91 8.72
CA PHE A 58 -3.68 3.28 7.75
C PHE A 58 -3.04 4.31 6.82
N ALA A 59 -1.77 4.10 6.53
CA ALA A 59 -1.04 4.77 5.46
C ALA A 59 -0.48 3.73 4.50
N GLY A 60 -0.16 4.16 3.28
CA GLY A 60 0.43 3.27 2.28
C GLY A 60 1.22 4.00 1.21
N VAL A 61 1.98 3.19 0.47
CA VAL A 61 2.73 3.59 -0.72
C VAL A 61 2.19 2.79 -1.88
N PHE A 62 1.63 3.47 -2.87
CA PHE A 62 0.85 2.90 -3.96
C PHE A 62 1.61 3.06 -5.26
N ARG A 63 1.86 1.95 -5.96
CA ARG A 63 2.30 2.02 -7.35
C ARG A 63 1.09 2.40 -8.20
N CYS A 64 1.20 3.52 -8.90
CA CYS A 64 0.21 3.99 -9.85
C CYS A 64 0.89 4.16 -11.21
N ASP A 65 0.49 3.33 -12.17
CA ASP A 65 0.97 3.45 -13.54
C ASP A 65 0.12 4.48 -14.26
N SER A 66 0.75 5.45 -14.91
CA SER A 66 0.04 6.51 -15.65
C SER A 66 -0.64 5.96 -16.92
N LYS A 67 -1.46 6.80 -17.58
CA LYS A 67 -2.02 6.51 -18.93
C LYS A 67 -0.95 6.24 -20.00
N SER A 68 0.30 6.65 -19.77
CA SER A 68 1.46 6.33 -20.64
C SER A 68 2.32 5.19 -20.09
N ILE A 69 1.81 4.41 -19.11
CA ILE A 69 2.49 3.31 -18.44
C ILE A 69 3.77 3.74 -17.71
N SER A 70 3.91 5.05 -17.42
CA SER A 70 4.99 5.53 -16.54
C SER A 70 4.67 5.09 -15.12
N MET A 71 5.55 4.28 -14.54
CA MET A 71 5.40 3.72 -13.20
C MET A 71 5.92 4.69 -12.16
N ASP A 72 5.08 5.02 -11.18
CA ASP A 72 5.50 5.85 -10.07
C ASP A 72 4.79 5.45 -8.76
N ILE A 73 5.30 5.94 -7.63
CA ILE A 73 4.78 5.63 -6.30
C ILE A 73 4.21 6.88 -5.62
N PHE A 74 3.06 6.70 -4.99
CA PHE A 74 2.22 7.74 -4.40
C PHE A 74 1.93 7.39 -2.94
N ALA A 75 1.92 8.39 -2.06
CA ALA A 75 1.41 8.20 -0.71
C ALA A 75 -0.13 8.13 -0.75
N GLY A 76 -0.72 7.37 0.15
CA GLY A 76 -2.17 7.32 0.35
C GLY A 76 -2.54 6.97 1.79
N PHE A 77 -3.76 7.32 2.17
CA PHE A 77 -4.27 7.17 3.53
C PHE A 77 -5.68 6.59 3.53
N SER A 78 -6.00 5.86 4.60
CA SER A 78 -7.32 5.26 4.80
C SER A 78 -7.64 5.18 6.28
N ASP A 79 -8.90 5.43 6.60
CA ASP A 79 -9.41 5.32 7.98
C ASP A 79 -9.71 3.87 8.37
N ASP A 80 -10.04 3.01 7.39
CA ASP A 80 -10.50 1.64 7.60
C ASP A 80 -9.65 0.57 6.89
N GLY A 81 -8.65 0.98 6.10
CA GLY A 81 -7.78 0.09 5.33
C GLY A 81 -8.41 -0.46 4.05
N ILE A 82 -9.65 -0.08 3.71
CA ILE A 82 -10.39 -0.52 2.53
C ILE A 82 -10.63 0.65 1.57
N HIS A 83 -11.09 1.79 2.07
CA HIS A 83 -11.37 2.98 1.28
C HIS A 83 -10.18 3.93 1.32
N TRP A 84 -9.49 4.08 0.18
CA TRP A 84 -8.22 4.80 0.10
C TRP A 84 -8.35 6.15 -0.59
N THR A 85 -7.75 7.17 0.03
CA THR A 85 -7.45 8.45 -0.62
C THR A 85 -5.97 8.44 -1.00
N ILE A 86 -5.67 8.36 -2.30
CA ILE A 86 -4.30 8.39 -2.84
C ILE A 86 -3.98 9.80 -3.29
N ASN A 87 -2.77 10.28 -2.97
CA ASN A 87 -2.31 11.61 -3.37
C ASN A 87 -2.29 11.75 -4.90
N GLU A 88 -2.55 12.96 -5.40
CA GLU A 88 -2.59 13.27 -6.84
C GLU A 88 -1.19 13.38 -7.49
N THR A 89 -0.16 13.56 -6.66
CA THR A 89 1.24 13.71 -7.07
C THR A 89 2.11 12.63 -6.45
N PRO A 90 3.11 12.11 -7.18
CA PRO A 90 3.99 11.07 -6.67
C PRO A 90 4.87 11.61 -5.54
N ILE A 91 5.40 10.70 -4.73
CA ILE A 91 6.33 11.03 -3.65
C ILE A 91 7.54 11.77 -4.23
N GLN A 92 7.85 12.93 -3.65
CA GLN A 92 9.09 13.66 -3.89
C GLN A 92 10.09 13.21 -2.84
N PHE A 93 11.16 12.54 -3.27
CA PHE A 93 12.21 12.09 -2.36
C PHE A 93 13.22 13.22 -2.17
N GLU A 94 13.70 13.37 -0.94
CA GLU A 94 14.69 14.37 -0.54
C GLU A 94 15.86 13.69 0.15
N GLY A 95 17.05 14.30 0.11
CA GLY A 95 18.23 13.82 0.83
C GLY A 95 18.81 12.48 0.39
N ALA A 96 18.25 11.84 -0.66
CA ALA A 96 18.78 10.63 -1.24
C ALA A 96 19.98 10.92 -2.16
N ASP A 97 20.78 9.89 -2.47
CA ASP A 97 21.81 9.97 -3.51
C ASP A 97 21.19 10.49 -4.83
N LYS A 98 21.95 11.25 -5.63
CA LYS A 98 21.50 11.76 -6.94
C LYS A 98 20.97 10.64 -7.84
N GLU A 99 21.54 9.44 -7.75
CA GLU A 99 21.06 8.28 -8.53
C GLU A 99 19.66 7.83 -8.09
N ILE A 100 19.31 7.98 -6.82
CA ILE A 100 17.97 7.66 -6.28
C ILE A 100 16.97 8.77 -6.62
N LEU A 101 17.42 10.02 -6.65
CA LEU A 101 16.59 11.18 -6.99
C LEU A 101 16.23 11.23 -8.48
N LYS A 102 17.06 10.65 -9.34
CA LYS A 102 16.75 10.53 -10.77
C LYS A 102 15.63 9.51 -10.96
N ARG A 103 14.48 9.98 -11.42
CA ARG A 103 13.30 9.15 -11.66
C ARG A 103 13.18 8.72 -13.12
N GLU A 104 13.54 7.49 -13.46
CA GLU A 104 13.10 6.86 -14.71
C GLU A 104 11.83 6.02 -14.45
N TYR A 105 11.83 5.20 -13.40
CA TYR A 105 10.65 4.50 -12.89
C TYR A 105 10.76 4.12 -11.41
N ARG A 106 9.61 3.99 -10.75
CA ARG A 106 9.49 3.50 -9.38
C ARG A 106 8.27 2.60 -9.24
N TYR A 107 8.45 1.37 -8.79
CA TYR A 107 7.33 0.44 -8.61
C TYR A 107 7.55 -0.56 -7.49
N ASP A 108 6.50 -1.31 -7.16
CA ASP A 108 6.54 -2.41 -6.21
C ASP A 108 7.05 -2.03 -4.81
N PRO A 109 6.52 -0.95 -4.20
CA PRO A 109 6.92 -0.53 -2.88
C PRO A 109 6.63 -1.61 -1.82
N ARG A 110 7.46 -1.69 -0.78
CA ARG A 110 7.21 -2.35 0.50
C ARG A 110 7.51 -1.35 1.61
N VAL A 111 6.79 -1.44 2.73
CA VAL A 111 6.95 -0.55 3.87
C VAL A 111 6.86 -1.31 5.19
N CYS A 112 7.73 -0.99 6.13
CA CYS A 112 7.67 -1.48 7.50
C CYS A 112 8.18 -0.44 8.49
N TYR A 113 7.72 -0.52 9.73
CA TYR A 113 8.24 0.29 10.83
C TYR A 113 9.39 -0.45 11.50
N ILE A 114 10.53 0.23 11.69
CA ILE A 114 11.68 -0.30 12.42
C ILE A 114 12.16 0.82 13.36
N GLU A 115 12.14 0.52 14.66
CA GLU A 115 12.58 1.40 15.75
C GLU A 115 11.85 2.74 15.86
N ASP A 116 12.23 3.74 15.08
CA ASP A 116 11.78 5.13 15.16
C ASP A 116 11.20 5.66 13.83
N ARG A 117 11.22 4.86 12.76
CA ARG A 117 10.81 5.31 11.43
C ARG A 117 10.28 4.21 10.53
N TYR A 118 9.66 4.66 9.45
CA TYR A 118 9.17 3.81 8.38
C TYR A 118 10.24 3.68 7.30
N TYR A 119 10.58 2.45 6.95
CA TYR A 119 11.48 2.13 5.85
C TYR A 119 10.65 1.73 4.64
N ILE A 120 10.94 2.35 3.49
CA ILE A 120 10.29 2.06 2.22
C ILE A 120 11.35 1.52 1.28
N THR A 121 11.10 0.35 0.70
CA THR A 121 11.91 -0.23 -0.37
C THR A 121 11.08 -0.33 -1.64
N TRP A 122 11.69 -0.17 -2.81
CA TRP A 122 11.01 -0.24 -4.11
C TRP A 122 12.00 -0.63 -5.20
N CYS A 123 11.50 -1.00 -6.37
CA CYS A 123 12.34 -1.13 -7.56
C CYS A 123 12.53 0.24 -8.21
N ASN A 124 13.77 0.72 -8.23
CA ASN A 124 14.18 2.02 -8.76
C ASN A 124 15.01 1.84 -10.03
N GLY A 125 14.77 2.70 -11.02
CA GLY A 125 15.62 2.85 -12.19
C GLY A 125 15.51 4.22 -12.80
#